data_AF-A0A735RI43-F1
#
_entry.id   AF-A0A735RI43-F1
#
_cell.length_a   1.000
_cell.length_b   1.000
_cell.length_c   1.000
_cell.angle_alpha   90.00
_cell.angle_beta   90.00
_cell.angle_gamma   90.00
#
_symmetry.space_group_name_H-M   'P 1'
#
loop_
_entity.id
_entity.type
_entity.pdbx_description
1 polymer ?
#
loop_
_entity_poly.entity_id
_entity_poly.type
_entity_poly.pdbx_seq_one_letter_code
_entity_poly.pdbx_strand_id
1 'polypeptide(L)'
;MKSFSLLTNCWLPVRFNDGSTGKLAPVELADENVVDIAATRADLQGAAWQFLLGLLQCSIAPKNSARWEDIWLDGLTEEMLREALAPLEHAFQFGAETPSFMQDFEPLT
;
A
#
# COMPACT_ATOMS: atom_id res chain seq x y z
N MET A 1 -3.29 -22.88 -2.66
CA MET A 1 -4.22 -22.19 -1.71
C MET A 1 -4.53 -20.81 -2.28
N LYS A 2 -5.55 -20.06 -1.83
CA LYS A 2 -5.74 -18.69 -2.34
C LYS A 2 -4.56 -17.83 -1.88
N SER A 3 -3.81 -17.28 -2.82
CA SER A 3 -2.77 -16.28 -2.57
C SER A 3 -3.39 -15.02 -1.94
N PHE A 4 -2.69 -14.39 -0.99
CA PHE A 4 -3.11 -13.15 -0.33
C PHE A 4 -2.33 -11.98 -0.93
N SER A 5 -3.02 -11.08 -1.62
CA SER A 5 -2.39 -9.91 -2.23
C SER A 5 -2.25 -8.79 -1.21
N LEU A 6 -1.03 -8.34 -0.96
CA LEU A 6 -0.78 -7.19 -0.10
C LEU A 6 -1.23 -5.87 -0.73
N LEU A 7 -1.63 -5.83 -2.00
CA LEU A 7 -2.15 -4.62 -2.64
C LEU A 7 -3.68 -4.51 -2.53
N THR A 8 -4.39 -5.64 -2.60
CA THR A 8 -5.86 -5.66 -2.72
C THR A 8 -6.60 -6.23 -1.52
N ASN A 9 -5.93 -6.93 -0.61
CA ASN A 9 -6.53 -7.39 0.65
C ASN A 9 -6.26 -6.40 1.78
N CYS A 10 -7.26 -6.15 2.64
CA CYS A 10 -7.08 -5.24 3.77
C CYS A 10 -6.20 -5.88 4.86
N TRP A 11 -5.01 -5.33 5.09
CA TRP A 11 -4.06 -5.83 6.10
C TRP A 11 -3.39 -4.72 6.89
N LEU A 12 -3.18 -3.55 6.29
CA LEU A 12 -2.46 -2.43 6.89
C LEU A 12 -3.34 -1.79 7.95
N PRO A 13 -2.92 -1.75 9.23
CA PRO A 13 -3.72 -1.13 10.28
C PRO A 13 -3.78 0.38 10.08
N VAL A 14 -5.00 0.94 10.15
CA VAL A 14 -5.25 2.38 9.96
C VAL A 14 -6.18 2.91 11.03
N ARG A 15 -6.15 4.23 11.22
CA ARG A 15 -7.09 4.99 12.04
C ARG A 15 -8.01 5.80 11.14
N PHE A 16 -9.31 5.75 11.44
CA PHE A 16 -10.32 6.55 10.76
C PHE A 16 -10.57 7.89 11.48
N ASN A 17 -11.19 8.83 10.79
CA ASN A 17 -11.52 10.17 11.29
C ASN A 17 -12.43 10.15 12.53
N ASP A 18 -13.23 9.10 12.72
CA ASP A 18 -14.08 8.89 13.90
C ASP A 18 -13.31 8.33 15.12
N GLY A 19 -12.00 8.10 14.97
CA GLY A 19 -11.12 7.57 16.00
C GLY A 19 -11.08 6.04 16.08
N SER A 20 -11.93 5.33 15.33
CA SER A 20 -11.88 3.87 15.25
C SER A 20 -10.64 3.39 14.48
N THR A 21 -10.29 2.12 14.66
CA THR A 21 -9.20 1.48 13.94
C THR A 21 -9.72 0.35 13.07
N GLY A 22 -9.15 0.18 11.88
CA GLY A 22 -9.45 -0.94 11.00
C GLY A 22 -8.24 -1.35 10.17
N LYS A 23 -8.51 -1.92 9.00
CA LYS A 23 -7.50 -2.35 8.05
C LYS A 23 -7.81 -1.78 6.68
N LEU A 24 -6.77 -1.43 5.95
CA LEU A 24 -6.82 -0.89 4.60
C LEU A 24 -5.98 -1.77 3.66
N ALA A 25 -6.44 -1.91 2.42
CA ALA A 25 -5.61 -2.39 1.31
C ALA A 25 -4.94 -1.17 0.62
N PRO A 26 -3.69 -1.25 0.16
CA PRO A 26 -3.02 -0.14 -0.53
C PRO A 26 -3.79 0.46 -1.72
N VAL A 27 -4.61 -0.33 -2.44
CA VAL A 27 -5.48 0.21 -3.51
C VAL A 27 -6.57 1.16 -2.99
N GLU A 28 -6.88 1.13 -1.70
CA GLU A 28 -7.90 1.95 -1.03
C GLU A 28 -7.30 3.22 -0.39
N LEU A 29 -6.01 3.52 -0.60
CA LEU A 29 -5.32 4.67 0.02
C LEU A 29 -5.96 6.05 -0.24
N ALA A 30 -6.83 6.15 -1.24
CA ALA A 30 -7.61 7.35 -1.55
C ALA A 30 -8.81 7.56 -0.59
N ASP A 31 -9.07 6.66 0.35
CA ASP A 31 -10.14 6.83 1.34
C ASP A 31 -9.84 7.99 2.31
N GLU A 32 -10.51 9.12 2.10
CA GLU A 32 -10.38 10.33 2.92
C GLU A 32 -10.83 10.14 4.39
N ASN A 33 -11.51 9.04 4.72
CA ASN A 33 -11.82 8.73 6.12
C ASN A 33 -10.59 8.24 6.89
N VAL A 34 -9.53 7.80 6.20
CA VAL A 34 -8.29 7.33 6.83
C VAL A 34 -7.38 8.51 7.13
N VAL A 35 -6.98 8.65 8.40
CA VAL A 35 -6.21 9.82 8.86
C VAL A 35 -4.76 9.49 9.24
N ASP A 36 -4.45 8.23 9.57
CA ASP A 36 -3.08 7.77 9.86
C ASP A 36 -2.98 6.24 9.82
N ILE A 37 -1.75 5.73 9.75
CA ILE A 37 -1.42 4.33 10.02
C ILE A 37 -1.56 4.08 11.53
N ALA A 38 -2.03 2.91 11.93
CA ALA A 38 -2.23 2.53 13.32
C ALA A 38 -1.34 1.33 13.72
N ALA A 39 -0.03 1.40 13.43
CA ALA A 39 0.89 0.34 13.79
C ALA A 39 1.06 0.23 15.32
N THR A 40 1.25 -0.98 15.82
CA THR A 40 1.38 -1.25 17.26
C THR A 40 2.71 -0.77 17.86
N ARG A 41 3.71 -0.50 17.01
CA ARG A 41 5.04 -0.02 17.40
C ARG A 41 5.50 1.10 16.47
N ALA A 42 6.27 2.04 17.01
CA ALA A 42 6.76 3.21 16.28
C ALA A 42 7.70 2.88 15.11
N ASP A 43 8.52 1.83 15.23
CA ASP A 43 9.39 1.38 14.14
C ASP A 43 8.57 0.79 12.98
N LEU A 44 7.50 0.05 13.28
CA LEU A 44 6.57 -0.46 12.28
C LEU A 44 5.74 0.67 11.64
N GLN A 45 5.40 1.72 12.41
CA GLN A 45 4.75 2.93 11.87
C GLN A 45 5.62 3.58 10.80
N GLY A 46 6.89 3.83 11.11
CA GLY A 46 7.85 4.41 10.17
C GLY A 46 8.08 3.50 8.96
N ALA A 47 8.23 2.20 9.17
CA ALA A 47 8.41 1.24 8.09
C ALA A 47 7.21 1.18 7.14
N ALA A 48 5.98 1.23 7.68
CA ALA A 48 4.76 1.25 6.88
C ALA A 48 4.66 2.53 6.03
N TRP A 49 4.98 3.71 6.60
CA TRP A 49 5.06 4.95 5.84
C TRP A 49 6.08 4.88 4.70
N GLN A 50 7.29 4.38 4.97
CA GLN A 50 8.33 4.22 3.94
C GLN A 50 7.92 3.22 2.86
N PHE A 51 7.26 2.12 3.23
CA PHE A 51 6.72 1.16 2.29
C PHE A 51 5.69 1.80 1.35
N LEU A 52 4.72 2.56 1.87
CA LEU A 52 3.71 3.24 1.06
C LEU A 52 4.29 4.33 0.16
N LEU A 53 5.23 5.12 0.69
CA LEU A 53 5.95 6.14 -0.10
C LEU A 53 6.71 5.48 -1.26
N GLY A 54 7.44 4.40 -1.00
CA GLY A 54 8.16 3.64 -2.02
C GLY A 54 7.21 3.05 -3.06
N LEU A 55 6.09 2.48 -2.61
CA LEU A 55 5.07 1.92 -3.50
C LEU A 55 4.53 2.99 -4.47
N LEU A 56 4.08 4.13 -3.96
CA LEU A 56 3.56 5.24 -4.77
C LEU A 56 4.63 5.87 -5.66
N GLN A 57 5.87 6.01 -5.17
CA GLN A 57 6.97 6.51 -5.98
C GLN A 57 7.31 5.55 -7.14
N CYS A 58 7.15 4.25 -6.96
CA CYS A 58 7.40 3.27 -8.03
C CYS A 58 6.25 3.14 -9.03
N SER A 59 5.00 3.42 -8.63
CA SER A 59 3.81 3.22 -9.47
C SER A 59 3.19 4.50 -10.02
N ILE A 60 3.23 5.61 -9.26
CA ILE A 60 2.56 6.89 -9.56
C ILE A 60 3.53 8.06 -9.31
N ALA A 61 4.80 7.93 -9.71
CA ALA A 61 5.72 9.07 -9.62
C ALA A 61 5.27 10.21 -10.56
N PRO A 62 5.03 11.43 -10.04
CA PRO A 62 4.77 12.58 -10.90
C PRO A 62 6.03 12.91 -11.71
N LYS A 63 5.86 13.14 -13.01
CA LYS A 63 6.98 13.38 -13.94
C LYS A 63 7.69 14.72 -13.72
N ASN A 64 7.02 15.67 -13.08
CA ASN A 64 7.51 17.02 -12.80
C ASN A 64 6.65 17.69 -11.72
N SER A 65 7.03 18.91 -11.32
CA SER A 65 6.34 19.68 -10.28
C SER A 65 4.88 19.99 -10.60
N ALA A 66 4.56 20.28 -11.87
CA ALA A 66 3.18 20.55 -12.28
C ALA A 66 2.29 19.31 -12.09
N ARG A 67 2.77 18.12 -12.47
CA ARG A 67 2.04 16.87 -12.20
C ARG A 67 1.92 16.53 -10.73
N TRP A 68 2.91 16.93 -9.92
CA TRP A 68 2.80 16.79 -8.48
C TRP A 68 1.71 17.72 -7.92
N GLU A 69 1.64 18.96 -8.41
CA GLU A 69 0.61 19.94 -8.04
C GLU A 69 -0.80 19.47 -8.43
N ASP A 70 -0.98 18.91 -9.62
CA ASP A 70 -2.24 18.27 -10.04
C ASP A 70 -2.70 17.23 -8.99
N ILE A 71 -1.82 16.29 -8.60
CA ILE A 71 -2.13 15.25 -7.60
C ILE A 71 -2.40 15.85 -6.21
N TRP A 72 -1.66 16.89 -5.83
CA TRP A 72 -1.84 17.56 -4.54
C TRP A 72 -3.21 18.26 -4.44
N LEU A 73 -3.67 18.88 -5.52
CA LEU A 73 -4.93 19.62 -5.55
C LEU A 73 -6.15 18.71 -5.76
N ASP A 74 -6.05 17.78 -6.71
CA ASP A 74 -7.17 16.94 -7.13
C ASP A 74 -7.26 15.63 -6.34
N GLY A 75 -6.18 15.25 -5.65
CA GLY A 75 -6.07 13.99 -4.92
C GLY A 75 -5.79 12.78 -5.81
N LEU A 76 -5.69 11.61 -5.17
CA LEU A 76 -5.67 10.32 -5.86
C LEU A 76 -7.07 9.71 -5.81
N THR A 77 -7.43 8.98 -6.85
CA THR A 77 -8.66 8.16 -6.84
C THR A 77 -8.32 6.69 -6.64
N GLU A 78 -9.29 5.92 -6.15
CA GLU A 78 -9.16 4.47 -6.02
C GLU A 78 -8.85 3.81 -7.38
N GLU A 79 -9.48 4.25 -8.46
CA GLU A 79 -9.23 3.71 -9.80
C GLU A 79 -7.79 3.98 -10.26
N MET A 80 -7.28 5.20 -10.06
CA MET A 80 -5.88 5.52 -10.36
C MET A 80 -4.90 4.63 -9.58
N LEU A 81 -5.19 4.36 -8.31
CA LEU A 81 -4.38 3.45 -7.49
C LEU A 81 -4.45 2.03 -8.02
N ARG A 82 -5.65 1.52 -8.35
CA ARG A 82 -5.84 0.17 -8.91
C ARG A 82 -5.08 -0.01 -10.21
N GLU A 83 -5.22 0.92 -11.15
CA GLU A 83 -4.53 0.89 -12.45
C GLU A 83 -3.00 0.92 -12.29
N ALA A 84 -2.50 1.82 -11.44
CA ALA A 84 -1.06 1.98 -11.25
C ALA A 84 -0.41 0.81 -10.50
N LEU A 85 -1.15 0.16 -9.60
CA LEU A 85 -0.66 -0.96 -8.79
C LEU A 85 -0.81 -2.31 -9.49
N ALA A 86 -1.74 -2.45 -10.45
CA ALA A 86 -2.00 -3.70 -11.17
C ALA A 86 -0.74 -4.37 -11.79
N PRO A 87 0.21 -3.64 -12.41
CA PRO A 87 1.43 -4.25 -12.93
C PRO A 87 2.32 -4.90 -11.86
N LEU A 88 2.22 -4.45 -10.60
CA LEU A 88 3.02 -4.92 -9.48
C LEU A 88 2.40 -6.15 -8.78
N GLU A 89 1.14 -6.48 -9.07
CA GLU A 89 0.35 -7.50 -8.35
C GLU A 89 1.10 -8.82 -8.14
N HIS A 90 1.77 -9.33 -9.17
CA HIS A 90 2.51 -10.58 -9.13
C HIS A 90 3.63 -10.60 -8.07
N ALA A 91 4.22 -9.45 -7.74
CA ALA A 91 5.31 -9.34 -6.77
C ALA A 91 4.81 -9.19 -5.32
N PHE A 92 3.53 -8.87 -5.12
CA PHE A 92 2.91 -8.57 -3.81
C PHE A 92 2.06 -9.73 -3.26
N GLN A 93 2.23 -10.92 -3.82
CA GLN A 93 1.61 -12.14 -3.31
C GLN A 93 2.30 -12.55 -2.01
N PHE A 94 1.54 -12.79 -0.95
CA PHE A 94 2.03 -13.22 0.34
C PHE A 94 1.37 -14.53 0.74
N GLY A 95 2.18 -15.52 1.14
CA GLY A 95 1.69 -16.81 1.56
C GLY A 95 2.79 -17.86 1.63
N ALA A 96 2.35 -19.13 1.69
CA ALA A 96 3.23 -20.29 1.76
C ALA A 96 3.82 -20.70 0.39
N GLU A 97 3.31 -20.13 -0.70
CA GLU A 97 3.79 -20.39 -2.06
C GLU A 97 4.85 -19.34 -2.43
N THR A 98 5.91 -19.77 -3.12
CA THR A 98 7.00 -18.91 -3.58
C THR A 98 6.81 -18.56 -5.06
N PRO A 99 7.06 -17.32 -5.51
CA PRO A 99 7.59 -16.19 -4.72
C PRO A 99 6.56 -15.55 -3.78
N SER A 100 7.01 -15.26 -2.57
CA SER A 100 6.24 -14.57 -1.53
C SER A 100 6.91 -13.22 -1.24
N PHE A 101 6.11 -12.17 -1.09
CA PHE A 101 6.57 -10.80 -0.96
C PHE A 101 7.63 -10.65 0.14
N MET A 102 8.80 -10.10 -0.24
CA MET A 102 9.96 -9.88 0.64
C MET A 102 10.45 -11.14 1.39
N GLN A 103 10.28 -12.32 0.79
CA GLN A 103 10.87 -13.56 1.27
C GLN A 103 11.85 -14.12 0.24
N ASP A 104 12.78 -14.95 0.69
CA ASP A 104 13.70 -15.66 -0.20
C ASP A 104 12.95 -16.61 -1.14
N PHE A 105 13.51 -16.80 -2.34
CA PHE A 105 12.99 -17.80 -3.29
C PHE A 105 13.27 -19.24 -2.84
N GLU A 106 14.24 -19.44 -1.95
CA GLU A 106 14.61 -20.74 -1.42
C GLU A 106 13.97 -20.97 -0.06
N PRO A 107 13.52 -22.20 0.25
CA PRO A 107 13.03 -22.52 1.59
C PRO A 107 14.16 -22.45 2.61
N LEU A 108 13.82 -22.09 3.85
CA LEU A 108 14.74 -22.21 4.99
C LEU A 108 15.07 -23.70 5.16
N THR A 109 16.33 -24.06 4.87
CA THR A 109 16.83 -25.45 4.94
C THR A 109 17.04 -25.92 6.38
#